data_AF-A0A2U2DSV5-F1
#
_entry.id   AF-A0A2U2DSV5-F1
#
_cell.length_a   1.000
_cell.length_b   1.000
_cell.length_c   1.000
_cell.angle_alpha   90.00
_cell.angle_beta   90.00
_cell.angle_gamma   90.00
#
_symmetry.space_group_name_H-M   'P 1'
#
loop_
_entity.id
_entity.type
_entity.pdbx_description
1 polymer ?
#
loop_
_entity_poly.entity_id
_entity_poly.type
_entity_poly.pdbx_seq_one_letter_code
_entity_poly.pdbx_strand_id
1 'polypeptide(L)'
;MRKLIVAACLTLVASGAVCQELKLSVPGKGKKTTEVHDFKLVPVTKLLMRPTDIEPDDVQLYCSPSWQGVVVAIGNRLIAIDQDAIASLKRKPKGEVNGKRTKLIDAKASESPLRDYPDTISKLAKRGDRECEVKETPDMSVPETAVIATPESSIDAAYLICAAVDASGIASKPCDVSGWNSAIQITMDVRGAEAKIICNQLSAAARKNGRVFQGGWKIEIYSPFSDGNTVAYCNL
;
A
#
# COMPACT_ATOMS: atom_id res chain seq x y z
N MET A 1 22.21 -22.10 -8.23
CA MET A 1 21.55 -22.51 -6.98
C MET A 1 20.23 -21.76 -6.87
N ARG A 2 19.08 -22.42 -7.07
CA ARG A 2 17.75 -21.80 -6.95
C ARG A 2 17.36 -21.79 -5.47
N LYS A 3 17.26 -20.61 -4.85
CA LYS A 3 16.69 -20.47 -3.51
C LYS A 3 15.17 -20.63 -3.63
N LEU A 4 14.63 -21.75 -3.16
CA LEU A 4 13.19 -21.89 -2.89
C LEU A 4 12.86 -20.94 -1.74
N ILE A 5 12.19 -19.82 -2.04
CA ILE A 5 11.49 -19.05 -1.02
C ILE A 5 10.13 -19.71 -0.89
N VAL A 6 10.03 -20.67 0.03
CA VAL A 6 8.75 -21.21 0.47
C VAL A 6 8.06 -20.09 1.25
N ALA A 7 7.00 -19.51 0.68
CA ALA A 7 6.14 -18.59 1.39
C ALA A 7 5.58 -19.32 2.63
N ALA A 8 6.05 -18.91 3.80
CA ALA A 8 5.66 -19.51 5.06
C ALA A 8 4.23 -19.08 5.42
N CYS A 9 3.23 -19.79 4.90
CA CYS A 9 1.98 -19.92 5.64
C CYS A 9 2.25 -20.84 6.82
N LEU A 10 2.65 -20.24 7.95
CA LEU A 10 2.73 -20.96 9.21
C LEU A 10 1.35 -21.59 9.48
N THR A 11 1.32 -22.92 9.49
CA THR A 11 0.16 -23.73 9.84
C THR A 11 -0.15 -23.61 11.34
N LEU A 12 -0.76 -22.49 11.75
CA LEU A 12 -1.49 -22.43 13.02
C LEU A 12 -2.90 -22.98 12.78
N VAL A 13 -3.05 -24.29 13.00
CA VAL A 13 -4.27 -25.09 12.78
C VAL A 13 -5.40 -24.79 13.80
N ALA A 14 -5.27 -23.76 14.65
CA ALA A 14 -6.25 -23.52 15.72
C ALA A 14 -7.41 -22.58 15.34
N SER A 15 -7.38 -21.90 14.19
CA SER A 15 -8.40 -20.87 13.90
C SER A 15 -8.79 -20.76 12.42
N GLY A 16 -9.02 -21.87 11.72
CA GLY A 16 -9.74 -21.90 10.43
C GLY A 16 -9.26 -20.94 9.32
N ALA A 17 -8.10 -20.31 9.46
CA ALA A 17 -7.60 -19.30 8.55
C ALA A 17 -7.00 -20.03 7.35
N VAL A 18 -7.86 -20.28 6.35
CA VAL A 18 -7.42 -20.83 5.07
C VAL A 18 -6.59 -19.75 4.39
N CYS A 19 -5.27 -19.96 4.35
CA CYS A 19 -4.39 -19.17 3.51
C CYS A 19 -4.89 -19.24 2.07
N GLN A 20 -5.40 -18.12 1.57
CA GLN A 20 -5.97 -18.10 0.23
C GLN A 20 -4.85 -18.16 -0.79
N GLU A 21 -4.84 -19.24 -1.57
CA GLU A 21 -3.83 -19.46 -2.60
C GLU A 21 -4.34 -18.89 -3.93
N LEU A 22 -3.62 -17.90 -4.46
CA LEU A 22 -3.82 -17.37 -5.81
C LEU A 22 -2.80 -18.01 -6.74
N LYS A 23 -3.28 -18.62 -7.83
CA LYS A 23 -2.45 -19.06 -8.96
C LYS A 23 -2.89 -18.32 -10.21
N LEU A 24 -1.92 -17.80 -10.96
CA LEU A 24 -2.18 -17.16 -12.23
C LEU A 24 -1.26 -17.72 -13.30
N SER A 25 -1.84 -18.31 -14.34
CA SER A 25 -1.12 -18.70 -15.55
C SER A 25 -1.05 -17.50 -16.49
N VAL A 26 0.06 -16.77 -16.45
CA VAL A 26 0.29 -15.59 -17.29
C VAL A 26 1.07 -15.96 -18.56
N PRO A 27 0.77 -15.32 -19.68
CA PRO A 27 1.54 -15.50 -20.90
C PRO A 27 2.98 -14.96 -20.75
N GLY A 28 3.98 -15.81 -20.99
CA GLY A 28 5.38 -15.38 -21.02
C GLY A 28 5.81 -14.77 -22.36
N LYS A 29 7.10 -14.46 -22.48
CA LYS A 29 7.72 -14.13 -23.78
C LYS A 29 7.59 -15.34 -24.73
N GLY A 30 6.88 -15.16 -25.84
CA GLY A 30 6.54 -16.22 -26.80
C GLY A 30 5.16 -16.86 -26.59
N LYS A 31 4.97 -18.09 -27.10
CA LYS A 31 3.74 -18.91 -26.90
C LYS A 31 3.73 -19.69 -25.58
N LYS A 32 4.77 -19.56 -24.75
CA LYS A 32 4.86 -20.27 -23.46
C LYS A 32 4.04 -19.55 -22.40
N THR A 33 3.34 -20.32 -21.58
CA THR A 33 2.63 -19.82 -20.39
C THR A 33 3.53 -20.05 -19.18
N THR A 34 3.61 -19.07 -18.29
CA THR A 34 4.34 -19.15 -17.02
C THR A 34 3.31 -19.11 -15.90
N GLU A 35 3.42 -20.03 -14.95
CA GLU A 35 2.62 -19.96 -13.73
C GLU A 35 3.32 -19.06 -12.71
N VAL A 36 2.55 -18.13 -12.13
CA VAL A 36 2.99 -17.21 -11.09
C VAL A 36 2.44 -17.75 -9.77
N HIS A 37 3.34 -17.97 -8.81
CA HIS A 37 3.02 -18.55 -7.50
C HIS A 37 3.50 -17.68 -6.31
N ASP A 38 4.24 -16.60 -6.57
CA ASP A 38 4.84 -15.73 -5.57
C ASP A 38 3.97 -14.51 -5.24
N PHE A 39 2.64 -14.68 -5.35
CA PHE A 39 1.70 -13.62 -4.98
C PHE A 39 1.79 -13.30 -3.50
N LYS A 40 1.86 -12.01 -3.20
CA LYS A 40 1.72 -11.47 -1.84
C LYS A 40 0.32 -10.90 -1.68
N LEU A 41 -0.31 -11.25 -0.56
CA LEU A 41 -1.54 -10.60 -0.14
C LEU A 41 -1.20 -9.26 0.52
N VAL A 42 -1.78 -8.19 0.00
CA VAL A 42 -1.63 -6.82 0.49
C VAL A 42 -2.89 -6.44 1.26
N PRO A 43 -2.77 -6.07 2.55
CA PRO A 43 -3.92 -5.61 3.32
C PRO A 43 -4.55 -4.36 2.70
N VAL A 44 -5.88 -4.40 2.53
CA VAL A 44 -6.69 -3.27 2.07
C VAL A 44 -7.33 -2.61 3.30
N THR A 45 -7.21 -1.30 3.42
CA THR A 45 -7.79 -0.57 4.56
C THR A 45 -9.21 -0.12 4.25
N LYS A 46 -10.02 0.04 5.30
CA LYS A 46 -11.38 0.60 5.19
C LYS A 46 -11.40 1.97 4.51
N LEU A 47 -10.37 2.78 4.71
CA LEU A 47 -10.25 4.09 4.07
C LEU A 47 -10.17 3.99 2.53
N LEU A 48 -9.50 2.98 1.99
CA LEU A 48 -9.39 2.78 0.55
C LEU A 48 -10.72 2.35 -0.09
N MET A 49 -11.52 1.57 0.64
CA MET A 49 -12.79 1.04 0.14
C MET A 49 -14.00 1.92 0.46
N ARG A 50 -13.83 2.95 1.30
CA ARG A 50 -14.92 3.85 1.75
C ARG A 50 -15.82 4.40 0.64
N PRO A 51 -15.34 4.72 -0.58
CA PRO A 51 -16.21 5.20 -1.66
C PRO A 51 -17.10 4.12 -2.28
N THR A 52 -16.89 2.84 -1.94
CA THR A 52 -17.56 1.68 -2.53
C THR A 52 -18.52 1.03 -1.54
N ASP A 53 -19.51 0.30 -2.04
CA ASP A 53 -20.40 -0.53 -1.22
C ASP A 53 -19.80 -1.91 -0.89
N ILE A 54 -18.48 -2.06 -1.00
CA ILE A 54 -17.77 -3.32 -0.83
C ILE A 54 -17.06 -3.30 0.52
N GLU A 55 -17.33 -4.31 1.36
CA GLU A 55 -16.64 -4.43 2.63
C GLU A 55 -15.14 -4.74 2.42
N PRO A 56 -14.22 -4.10 3.15
CA PRO A 56 -12.79 -4.30 2.98
C PRO A 56 -12.34 -5.76 3.14
N ASP A 57 -13.04 -6.52 3.99
CA ASP A 57 -12.72 -7.93 4.26
C ASP A 57 -13.07 -8.86 3.09
N ASP A 58 -13.94 -8.41 2.18
CA ASP A 58 -14.27 -9.11 0.93
C ASP A 58 -13.28 -8.82 -0.20
N VAL A 59 -12.31 -7.93 0.04
CA VAL A 59 -11.34 -7.46 -0.95
C VAL A 59 -9.95 -7.97 -0.62
N GLN A 60 -9.38 -8.72 -1.55
CA GLN A 60 -8.02 -9.22 -1.43
C GLN A 60 -7.17 -8.67 -2.55
N LEU A 61 -6.25 -7.79 -2.19
CA LEU A 61 -5.30 -7.22 -3.12
C LEU A 61 -4.08 -8.13 -3.21
N TYR A 62 -3.74 -8.55 -4.42
CA TYR A 62 -2.58 -9.39 -4.69
C TYR A 62 -1.64 -8.68 -5.65
N CYS A 63 -0.34 -8.88 -5.41
CA CYS A 63 0.71 -8.44 -6.31
C CYS A 63 1.82 -9.50 -6.31
N SER A 64 2.66 -9.53 -7.35
CA SER A 64 3.76 -10.51 -7.47
C SER A 64 5.08 -9.80 -7.78
N PRO A 65 6.19 -10.17 -7.11
CA PRO A 65 7.52 -9.70 -7.49
C PRO A 65 7.99 -10.22 -8.85
N SER A 66 7.63 -11.45 -9.23
CA SER A 66 8.01 -12.05 -10.52
C SER A 66 7.10 -11.65 -11.69
N TRP A 67 5.91 -11.12 -11.38
CA TRP A 67 4.94 -10.60 -12.33
C TRP A 67 4.43 -9.25 -11.88
N GLN A 68 4.83 -8.19 -12.58
CA GLN A 68 4.55 -6.78 -12.25
C GLN A 68 3.07 -6.36 -12.27
N GLY A 69 2.13 -7.31 -12.33
CA GLY A 69 0.70 -7.04 -12.32
C GLY A 69 0.11 -7.05 -10.91
N VAL A 70 -0.83 -6.14 -10.69
CA VAL A 70 -1.67 -6.06 -9.49
C VAL A 70 -3.09 -6.50 -9.82
N VAL A 71 -3.61 -7.43 -9.02
CA VAL A 71 -4.96 -7.97 -9.15
C VAL A 71 -5.71 -7.92 -7.84
N VAL A 72 -7.03 -7.83 -7.93
CA VAL A 72 -7.92 -7.87 -6.77
C VAL A 72 -8.85 -9.07 -6.90
N ALA A 73 -8.99 -9.86 -5.85
CA ALA A 73 -10.07 -10.83 -5.74
C ALA A 73 -11.22 -10.25 -4.91
N ILE A 74 -12.43 -10.33 -5.46
CA ILE A 74 -13.69 -9.96 -4.78
C ILE A 74 -14.69 -11.08 -5.03
N GLY A 75 -15.03 -11.82 -3.97
CA GLY A 75 -15.83 -13.05 -4.09
C GLY A 75 -15.15 -14.09 -4.98
N ASN A 76 -15.77 -14.42 -6.11
CA ASN A 76 -15.23 -15.39 -7.09
C ASN A 76 -14.62 -14.73 -8.34
N ARG A 77 -14.40 -13.41 -8.32
CA ARG A 77 -13.89 -12.63 -9.45
C ARG A 77 -12.46 -12.23 -9.20
N LEU A 78 -11.62 -12.31 -10.23
CA LEU A 78 -10.26 -11.79 -10.22
C LEU A 78 -10.22 -10.62 -11.19
N ILE A 79 -9.76 -9.47 -10.71
CA ILE A 79 -9.88 -8.20 -11.40
C ILE A 79 -8.47 -7.63 -11.59
N ALA A 80 -8.06 -7.40 -12.84
CA ALA A 80 -6.84 -6.70 -13.20
C ALA A 80 -7.05 -5.20 -13.02
N ILE A 81 -6.26 -4.57 -12.14
CA ILE A 81 -6.47 -3.15 -11.76
C ILE A 81 -5.37 -2.21 -12.25
N ASP A 82 -4.23 -2.72 -12.71
CA ASP A 82 -3.13 -1.94 -13.29
C ASP A 82 -2.91 -2.26 -14.77
N GLN A 83 -1.98 -1.54 -15.42
CA GLN A 83 -1.74 -1.69 -16.85
C GLN A 83 -1.11 -3.04 -17.21
N ASP A 84 -0.21 -3.57 -16.38
CA ASP A 84 0.48 -4.84 -16.63
C ASP A 84 -0.45 -6.05 -16.50
N ALA A 85 -1.34 -6.05 -15.50
CA ALA A 85 -2.38 -7.06 -15.39
C ALA A 85 -3.41 -6.95 -16.53
N ILE A 86 -3.81 -5.73 -16.91
CA ILE A 86 -4.74 -5.51 -18.04
C ILE A 86 -4.11 -5.97 -19.36
N ALA A 87 -2.83 -5.68 -19.60
CA ALA A 87 -2.14 -6.14 -20.80
C ALA A 87 -2.14 -7.67 -20.92
N SER A 88 -2.07 -8.37 -19.78
CA SER A 88 -2.11 -9.82 -19.71
C SER A 88 -3.46 -10.40 -20.15
N LEU A 89 -4.58 -9.66 -20.01
CA LEU A 89 -5.92 -10.09 -20.41
C LEU A 89 -6.04 -10.46 -21.90
N LYS A 90 -5.26 -9.80 -22.78
CA LYS A 90 -5.28 -10.04 -24.24
C LYS A 90 -5.04 -11.51 -24.60
N ARG A 91 -4.39 -12.26 -23.72
CA ARG A 91 -4.05 -13.67 -23.92
C ARG A 91 -4.87 -14.62 -23.03
N LYS A 92 -5.94 -14.13 -22.42
CA LYS A 92 -6.93 -14.89 -21.62
C LYS A 92 -6.25 -15.76 -20.54
N PRO A 93 -5.55 -15.14 -19.58
CA PRO A 93 -4.87 -15.87 -18.51
C PRO A 93 -5.89 -16.67 -17.70
N LYS A 94 -5.44 -17.82 -17.18
CA LYS A 94 -6.25 -18.66 -16.30
C LYS A 94 -5.89 -18.33 -14.87
N GLY A 95 -6.87 -17.85 -14.10
CA GLY A 95 -6.73 -17.61 -12.67
C GLY A 95 -7.37 -18.73 -11.86
N GLU A 96 -6.83 -18.99 -10.69
CA GLU A 96 -7.41 -19.87 -9.69
C GLU A 96 -7.28 -19.20 -8.33
N VAL A 97 -8.41 -19.05 -7.63
CA VAL A 97 -8.48 -18.51 -6.27
C VAL A 97 -9.04 -19.63 -5.40
N ASN A 98 -8.29 -20.08 -4.40
CA ASN A 98 -8.71 -21.16 -3.48
C ASN A 98 -9.11 -22.46 -4.21
N GLY A 99 -8.33 -22.89 -5.21
CA GLY A 99 -8.67 -24.11 -5.96
C GLY A 99 -9.75 -23.92 -7.02
N LYS A 100 -10.42 -22.76 -7.07
CA LYS A 100 -11.53 -22.50 -7.99
C LYS A 100 -11.07 -21.66 -9.17
N ARG A 101 -11.26 -22.18 -10.37
CA ARG A 101 -11.00 -21.45 -11.61
C ARG A 101 -11.86 -20.19 -11.68
N THR A 102 -11.20 -19.07 -11.92
CA THR A 102 -11.81 -17.76 -12.03
C THR A 102 -11.27 -17.04 -13.26
N LYS A 103 -12.16 -16.33 -13.95
CA LYS A 103 -11.81 -15.48 -15.08
C LYS A 103 -11.18 -14.20 -14.55
N LEU A 104 -10.00 -13.85 -15.05
CA LEU A 104 -9.43 -12.52 -14.87
C LEU A 104 -10.18 -11.55 -15.78
N ILE A 105 -10.69 -10.45 -15.22
CA ILE A 105 -11.43 -9.40 -15.93
C ILE A 105 -10.76 -8.04 -15.76
N ASP A 106 -11.01 -7.12 -16.68
CA ASP A 106 -10.58 -5.73 -16.55
C ASP A 106 -11.41 -5.05 -15.45
N ALA A 107 -10.78 -4.21 -14.62
CA ALA A 107 -11.48 -3.40 -13.63
C ALA A 107 -12.58 -2.50 -14.22
N LYS A 108 -12.45 -2.13 -15.51
CA LYS A 108 -13.43 -1.33 -16.26
C LYS A 108 -14.49 -2.16 -16.99
N ALA A 109 -14.41 -3.49 -16.93
CA ALA A 109 -15.41 -4.36 -17.55
C ALA A 109 -16.78 -4.18 -16.89
N SER A 110 -17.86 -4.40 -17.64
CA SER A 110 -19.23 -4.28 -17.13
C SER A 110 -19.53 -5.19 -15.93
N GLU A 111 -18.85 -6.33 -15.85
CA GLU A 111 -19.00 -7.30 -14.76
C GLU A 111 -18.13 -6.99 -13.52
N SER A 112 -17.28 -5.97 -13.58
CA SER A 112 -16.41 -5.57 -12.47
C SER A 112 -17.18 -4.76 -11.43
N PRO A 113 -17.17 -5.15 -10.14
CA PRO A 113 -17.76 -4.35 -9.06
C PRO A 113 -16.98 -3.05 -8.80
N LEU A 114 -15.77 -2.91 -9.37
CA LEU A 114 -14.94 -1.71 -9.22
C LEU A 114 -15.12 -0.72 -10.38
N ARG A 115 -15.92 -1.05 -11.41
CA ARG A 115 -16.02 -0.28 -12.65
C ARG A 115 -16.31 1.21 -12.42
N ASP A 116 -17.23 1.48 -11.50
CA ASP A 116 -17.74 2.83 -11.25
C ASP A 116 -16.87 3.60 -10.23
N TYR A 117 -15.72 3.03 -9.81
CA TYR A 117 -14.80 3.60 -8.80
C TYR A 117 -13.35 3.72 -9.31
N PRO A 118 -13.09 4.53 -10.35
CA PRO A 118 -11.76 4.66 -10.95
C PRO A 118 -10.68 5.16 -9.97
N ASP A 119 -11.03 6.04 -9.03
CA ASP A 119 -10.09 6.53 -8.01
C ASP A 119 -9.67 5.43 -7.03
N THR A 120 -10.62 4.57 -6.63
CA THR A 120 -10.34 3.41 -5.78
C THR A 120 -9.42 2.42 -6.51
N ILE A 121 -9.67 2.15 -7.79
CA ILE A 121 -8.79 1.33 -8.64
C ILE A 121 -7.37 1.90 -8.64
N SER A 122 -7.21 3.22 -8.89
CA SER A 122 -5.89 3.86 -8.92
C SER A 122 -5.16 3.77 -7.57
N LYS A 123 -5.85 3.98 -6.46
CA LYS A 123 -5.25 3.89 -5.12
C LYS A 123 -4.86 2.46 -4.75
N LEU A 124 -5.69 1.48 -5.10
CA LEU A 124 -5.37 0.05 -4.90
C LEU A 124 -4.17 -0.39 -5.73
N ALA A 125 -4.09 0.02 -7.00
CA ALA A 125 -2.96 -0.30 -7.88
C ALA A 125 -1.65 0.25 -7.28
N LYS A 126 -1.61 1.54 -6.95
CA LYS A 126 -0.46 2.17 -6.29
C LYS A 126 -0.07 1.50 -4.98
N ARG A 127 -1.05 1.04 -4.20
CA ARG A 127 -0.83 0.31 -2.95
C ARG A 127 -0.18 -1.05 -3.22
N GLY A 128 -0.67 -1.78 -4.22
CA GLY A 128 -0.10 -3.07 -4.65
C GLY A 128 1.32 -2.90 -5.19
N ASP A 129 1.53 -1.92 -6.08
CA ASP A 129 2.83 -1.59 -6.65
C ASP A 129 3.85 -1.31 -5.54
N ARG A 130 3.54 -0.43 -4.58
CA ARG A 130 4.48 -0.09 -3.51
C ARG A 130 4.89 -1.27 -2.62
N GLU A 131 4.02 -2.26 -2.46
CA GLU A 131 4.27 -3.43 -1.60
C GLU A 131 5.00 -4.57 -2.34
N CYS A 132 4.85 -4.62 -3.67
CA CYS A 132 5.45 -5.66 -4.52
C CYS A 132 6.58 -5.18 -5.43
N GLU A 133 6.76 -3.87 -5.59
CA GLU A 133 8.03 -3.31 -5.98
C GLU A 133 9.04 -3.97 -5.06
N VAL A 134 9.85 -4.83 -5.66
CA VAL A 134 11.18 -5.06 -5.15
C VAL A 134 11.71 -3.64 -5.12
N LYS A 135 11.67 -3.01 -3.95
CA LYS A 135 12.78 -2.17 -3.56
C LYS A 135 13.94 -3.11 -3.81
N GLU A 136 14.50 -3.07 -5.03
CA GLU A 136 15.92 -2.86 -5.17
C GLU A 136 16.11 -1.80 -4.11
N THR A 137 16.47 -2.23 -2.89
CA THR A 137 17.13 -1.34 -1.98
C THR A 137 18.10 -0.70 -2.94
N PRO A 138 17.95 0.61 -3.24
CA PRO A 138 19.04 1.31 -3.92
C PRO A 138 20.24 0.80 -3.16
N ASP A 139 21.25 0.25 -3.84
CA ASP A 139 22.47 -0.20 -3.20
C ASP A 139 22.96 1.01 -2.39
N MET A 140 22.46 1.05 -1.16
CA MET A 140 22.64 2.05 -0.15
C MET A 140 23.71 1.37 0.66
N SER A 141 24.85 1.21 0.00
CA SER A 141 26.13 1.61 0.54
C SER A 141 26.04 3.07 1.02
N VAL A 142 25.17 3.31 2.01
CA VAL A 142 25.28 4.46 2.90
C VAL A 142 26.28 4.01 3.95
N PRO A 143 27.36 4.75 4.18
CA PRO A 143 28.21 4.50 5.32
C PRO A 143 27.36 4.55 6.59
N GLU A 144 27.55 3.55 7.44
CA GLU A 144 26.99 3.40 8.78
C GLU A 144 27.50 4.52 9.69
N THR A 145 27.04 5.75 9.44
CA THR A 145 27.32 6.89 10.30
C THR A 145 26.06 7.72 10.37
N ALA A 146 25.37 7.64 11.52
CA ALA A 146 24.24 8.49 11.82
C ALA A 146 24.67 9.96 11.67
N VAL A 147 24.21 10.62 10.61
CA VAL A 147 24.42 12.05 10.44
C VAL A 147 23.49 12.75 11.43
N ILE A 148 24.08 13.36 12.46
CA ILE A 148 23.35 14.21 13.37
C ILE A 148 22.84 15.40 12.55
N ALA A 149 21.53 15.42 12.34
CA ALA A 149 20.83 16.46 11.61
C ALA A 149 21.07 17.85 12.23
N THR A 150 21.52 18.81 11.42
CA THR A 150 21.43 20.24 11.76
C THR A 150 19.96 20.72 11.75
N PRO A 151 19.62 21.86 12.36
CA PRO A 151 18.25 22.40 12.33
C PRO A 151 17.65 22.51 10.91
N GLU A 152 18.44 22.89 9.90
CA GLU A 152 17.99 22.95 8.50
C GLU A 152 17.63 21.56 7.95
N SER A 153 18.39 20.53 8.31
CA SER A 153 18.07 19.17 7.88
C SER A 153 16.81 18.57 8.54
N SER A 154 16.31 19.17 9.62
CA SER A 154 15.01 18.77 10.21
C SER A 154 13.83 19.29 9.37
N ILE A 155 13.97 20.47 8.75
CA ILE A 155 12.98 21.03 7.82
C ILE A 155 12.95 20.17 6.54
N ASP A 156 14.10 19.82 5.98
CA ASP A 156 14.18 18.94 4.81
C ASP A 156 13.60 17.55 5.11
N ALA A 157 13.89 17.01 6.29
CA ALA A 157 13.30 15.76 6.75
C ALA A 157 11.78 15.85 6.90
N ALA A 158 11.26 16.99 7.36
CA ALA A 158 9.82 17.24 7.47
C ALA A 158 9.14 17.29 6.09
N TYR A 159 9.73 17.99 5.11
CA TYR A 159 9.21 18.01 3.74
C TYR A 159 9.20 16.62 3.10
N LEU A 160 10.20 15.78 3.39
CA LEU A 160 10.24 14.40 2.90
C LEU A 160 9.14 13.53 3.52
N ILE A 161 8.77 13.76 4.79
CA ILE A 161 7.60 13.12 5.39
C ILE A 161 6.32 13.60 4.71
N CYS A 162 6.16 14.91 4.47
CA CYS A 162 5.00 15.44 3.76
C CYS A 162 4.86 14.86 2.35
N ALA A 163 5.96 14.80 1.59
CA ALA A 163 5.95 14.20 0.25
C ALA A 163 5.49 12.74 0.28
N ALA A 164 5.90 11.96 1.28
CA ALA A 164 5.45 10.59 1.45
C ALA A 164 3.95 10.48 1.79
N VAL A 165 3.45 11.38 2.66
CA VAL A 165 2.04 11.46 3.02
C VAL A 165 1.19 11.83 1.81
N ASP A 166 1.58 12.87 1.06
CA ASP A 166 0.86 13.31 -0.13
C ASP A 166 0.85 12.24 -1.22
N ALA A 167 2.00 11.61 -1.48
CA ALA A 167 2.11 10.50 -2.44
C ALA A 167 1.22 9.30 -2.07
N SER A 168 0.95 9.10 -0.77
CA SER A 168 0.07 8.02 -0.31
C SER A 168 -1.42 8.30 -0.53
N GLY A 169 -1.81 9.56 -0.75
CA GLY A 169 -3.21 9.96 -0.97
C GLY A 169 -4.14 9.76 0.24
N ILE A 170 -3.57 9.60 1.45
CA ILE A 170 -4.34 9.46 2.69
C ILE A 170 -4.81 10.80 3.25
N ALA A 171 -4.15 11.90 2.88
CA ALA A 171 -4.50 13.24 3.34
C ALA A 171 -5.66 13.82 2.53
N SER A 172 -6.53 14.57 3.22
CA SER A 172 -7.66 15.28 2.62
C SER A 172 -7.26 16.61 1.98
N LYS A 173 -6.06 17.12 2.30
CA LYS A 173 -5.43 18.29 1.67
C LYS A 173 -3.89 18.10 1.70
N PRO A 174 -3.12 18.88 0.91
CA PRO A 174 -1.66 18.79 0.93
C PRO A 174 -1.08 18.93 2.34
N CYS A 175 -0.09 18.11 2.66
CA CYS A 175 0.65 18.18 3.91
C CYS A 175 1.42 19.50 4.00
N ASP A 176 1.48 20.08 5.20
CA ASP A 176 2.14 21.37 5.44
C ASP A 176 3.25 21.25 6.48
N VAL A 177 4.31 22.04 6.32
CA VAL A 177 5.48 22.05 7.20
C VAL A 177 5.58 23.42 7.85
N SER A 178 5.40 23.47 9.17
CA SER A 178 5.58 24.68 9.97
C SER A 178 6.97 24.66 10.61
N GLY A 179 7.93 25.34 9.98
CA GLY A 179 9.27 25.53 10.57
C GLY A 179 9.25 26.30 11.89
N TRP A 180 8.34 27.27 12.03
CA TRP A 180 8.18 28.07 13.26
C TRP A 180 7.70 27.22 14.44
N ASN A 181 6.71 26.36 14.23
CA ASN A 181 6.17 25.50 15.29
C ASN A 181 6.88 24.13 15.38
N SER A 182 7.90 23.89 14.56
CA SER A 182 8.54 22.59 14.40
C SER A 182 7.50 21.47 14.23
N ALA A 183 6.58 21.66 13.28
CA ALA A 183 5.42 20.77 13.12
C ALA A 183 5.20 20.34 11.67
N ILE A 184 4.81 19.08 11.50
CA ILE A 184 4.30 18.53 10.25
C ILE A 184 2.78 18.42 10.40
N GLN A 185 2.04 19.17 9.61
CA GLN A 185 0.59 19.29 9.71
C GLN A 185 -0.08 18.47 8.61
N ILE A 186 -0.83 17.46 9.02
CA ILE A 186 -1.52 16.55 8.11
C ILE A 186 -3.01 16.67 8.36
N THR A 187 -3.80 17.00 7.34
CA THR A 187 -5.26 16.96 7.45
C THR A 187 -5.80 15.70 6.80
N MET A 188 -6.57 14.91 7.53
CA MET A 188 -7.17 13.66 7.06
C MET A 188 -8.52 13.41 7.74
N ASP A 189 -9.46 12.81 7.02
CA ASP A 189 -10.77 12.43 7.56
C ASP A 189 -10.66 11.15 8.41
N VAL A 190 -10.22 11.33 9.65
CA VAL A 190 -10.08 10.29 10.68
C VAL A 190 -10.56 10.79 12.04
N ARG A 191 -10.86 9.85 12.94
CA ARG A 191 -11.21 10.14 14.35
C ARG A 191 -9.97 10.07 15.24
N GLY A 192 -10.03 10.69 16.43
CA GLY A 192 -8.87 10.84 17.31
C GLY A 192 -8.13 9.53 17.68
N ALA A 193 -8.83 8.41 17.83
CA ALA A 193 -8.18 7.11 18.10
C ALA A 193 -7.36 6.59 16.91
N GLU A 194 -7.92 6.69 15.70
CA GLU A 194 -7.26 6.29 14.46
C GLU A 194 -6.12 7.26 14.11
N ALA A 195 -6.33 8.57 14.31
CA ALA A 195 -5.31 9.60 14.15
C ALA A 195 -4.08 9.29 15.03
N LYS A 196 -4.27 8.90 16.29
CA LYS A 196 -3.15 8.53 17.18
C LYS A 196 -2.35 7.33 16.64
N ILE A 197 -3.02 6.32 16.11
CA ILE A 197 -2.37 5.14 15.52
C ILE A 197 -1.52 5.56 14.32
N ILE A 198 -2.11 6.33 13.40
CA ILE A 198 -1.42 6.84 12.20
C ILE A 198 -0.21 7.70 12.59
N CYS A 199 -0.38 8.60 13.56
CA CYS A 199 0.71 9.45 14.04
C CYS A 199 1.89 8.61 14.53
N ASN A 200 1.62 7.63 15.41
CA ASN A 200 2.67 6.77 15.96
C ASN A 200 3.37 5.95 14.87
N GLN A 201 2.63 5.48 13.86
CA GLN A 201 3.21 4.75 12.72
C GLN A 201 4.13 5.66 11.88
N LEU A 202 3.72 6.90 11.61
CA LEU A 202 4.53 7.87 10.89
C LEU A 202 5.80 8.24 11.67
N SER A 203 5.69 8.48 12.98
CA SER A 203 6.84 8.75 13.84
C SER A 203 7.82 7.56 13.90
N ALA A 204 7.31 6.34 14.07
CA ALA A 204 8.14 5.14 14.05
C ALA A 204 8.85 4.95 12.69
N ALA A 205 8.16 5.21 11.58
CA ALA A 205 8.74 5.15 10.24
C ALA A 205 9.83 6.22 10.03
N ALA A 206 9.61 7.44 10.52
CA ALA A 206 10.60 8.52 10.46
C ALA A 206 11.90 8.11 11.18
N ARG A 207 11.78 7.59 12.41
CA ARG A 207 12.91 7.11 13.21
C ARG A 207 13.65 5.95 12.56
N LYS A 208 12.90 4.97 12.03
CA LYS A 208 13.48 3.79 11.36
C LYS A 208 14.31 4.18 10.13
N ASN A 209 13.96 5.27 9.46
CA ASN A 209 14.69 5.78 8.30
C ASN A 209 15.84 6.73 8.67
N GLY A 210 16.31 6.70 9.94
CA GLY A 210 17.48 7.46 10.38
C GLY A 210 17.27 8.97 10.40
N ARG A 211 16.02 9.45 10.35
CA ARG A 211 15.72 10.88 10.40
C ARG A 211 15.71 11.33 11.85
N VAL A 212 16.78 11.98 12.29
CA VAL A 212 16.86 12.61 13.60
C VAL A 212 16.28 14.02 13.46
N PHE A 213 15.22 14.33 14.19
CA PHE A 213 14.67 15.69 14.23
C PHE A 213 15.21 16.41 15.47
N GLN A 214 15.77 17.61 15.28
CA GLN A 214 16.20 18.46 16.40
C GLN A 214 15.18 19.56 16.66
N GLY A 215 14.99 19.94 17.92
CA GLY A 215 14.11 21.07 18.28
C GLY A 215 12.66 20.68 18.61
N GLY A 216 12.40 19.43 19.00
CA GLY A 216 11.09 19.01 19.51
C GLY A 216 10.02 18.91 18.43
N TRP A 217 10.40 18.44 17.24
CA TRP A 217 9.45 18.30 16.14
C TRP A 217 8.31 17.35 16.47
N LYS A 218 7.15 17.66 15.91
CA LYS A 218 5.94 16.85 16.07
C LYS A 218 5.19 16.70 14.75
N ILE A 219 4.42 15.62 14.66
CA ILE A 219 3.35 15.48 13.69
C ILE A 219 2.05 15.91 14.36
N GLU A 220 1.26 16.75 13.69
CA GLU A 220 -0.08 17.18 14.09
C GLU A 220 -1.07 16.71 13.04
N ILE A 221 -2.06 15.92 13.48
CA ILE A 221 -3.13 15.43 12.61
C ILE A 221 -4.38 16.25 12.90
N TYR A 222 -4.97 16.80 11.84
CA TYR A 222 -6.23 17.54 11.85
C TYR A 222 -7.31 16.74 11.12
N SER A 223 -8.55 16.91 11.56
CA SER A 223 -9.72 16.43 10.81
C SER A 223 -10.44 17.63 10.19
N PRO A 224 -10.98 17.54 8.96
CA PRO A 224 -11.86 18.57 8.41
C PRO A 224 -13.05 18.92 9.34
N PHE A 225 -13.41 18.02 10.26
CA PHE A 225 -14.51 18.16 11.21
C PHE A 225 -14.09 18.61 12.62
N SER A 226 -12.84 19.04 12.79
CA SER A 226 -12.27 19.41 14.10
C SER A 226 -12.22 20.91 14.38
N ASP A 227 -12.78 21.74 13.50
CA ASP A 227 -12.76 23.20 13.61
C ASP A 227 -11.36 23.79 13.85
N GLY A 228 -10.36 23.22 13.17
CA GLY A 228 -8.96 23.63 13.29
C GLY A 228 -8.23 23.08 14.51
N ASN A 229 -8.86 22.23 15.32
CA ASN A 229 -8.20 21.59 16.45
C ASN A 229 -7.44 20.33 16.02
N THR A 230 -6.25 20.14 16.58
CA THR A 230 -5.50 18.90 16.38
C THR A 230 -6.24 17.72 17.00
N VAL A 231 -6.53 16.67 16.24
CA VAL A 231 -7.19 15.45 16.72
C VAL A 231 -6.20 14.42 17.28
N ALA A 232 -4.92 14.50 16.88
CA ALA A 232 -3.81 13.76 17.48
C ALA A 232 -2.46 14.43 17.20
N TYR A 233 -1.50 14.22 18.09
CA TYR A 233 -0.12 14.60 17.85
C TYR A 233 0.84 13.53 18.37
N CYS A 234 2.06 13.53 17.87
CA CYS A 234 3.15 12.67 18.31
C CYS A 234 4.50 13.32 18.02
N ASN A 235 5.49 13.01 18.85
CA ASN A 235 6.84 13.55 18.71
C ASN A 235 7.64 12.74 17.68
N LEU A 236 8.54 13.42 16.97
CA LEU A 236 9.50 12.82 16.05
C LEU A 236 10.82 12.56 16.78
#